data_AF-A0A971J6H2-F1
#
_entry.id   AF-A0A971J6H2-F1
#
_cell.length_a   1.000
_cell.length_b   1.000
_cell.length_c   1.000
_cell.angle_alpha   90.00
_cell.angle_beta   90.00
_cell.angle_gamma   90.00
#
_symmetry.space_group_name_H-M   'P 1'
#
loop_
_entity.id
_entity.type
_entity.pdbx_description
1 polymer ?
#
loop_
_entity_poly.entity_id
_entity_poly.type
_entity_poly.pdbx_seq_one_letter_code
_entity_poly.pdbx_strand_id
1 'polypeptide(L)'
;MAGLTPYGWGAAILYGGIIEEIMLRLFAMSLIALILWKVFYRKNETVPVGILMASNVIAALLFAAGHLPATAVLFGELTPIVLFRCFLLNGAFGLLFGWLYRKYGIQYAMASHALLHIISKTIWTVFT
;
A
#
# COMPACT_ATOMS: atom_id res chain seq x y z
N MET A 1 4.43 -22.28 3.63
CA MET A 1 4.47 -22.49 5.09
C MET A 1 5.29 -21.43 5.84
N ALA A 2 6.39 -20.89 5.30
CA ALA A 2 7.22 -19.87 5.99
C ALA A 2 6.44 -18.64 6.51
N GLY A 3 5.42 -18.19 5.76
CA GLY A 3 4.59 -17.03 6.14
C GLY A 3 3.63 -17.26 7.32
N LEU A 4 3.39 -18.50 7.76
CA LEU A 4 2.50 -18.80 8.89
C LEU A 4 3.24 -19.00 10.22
N THR A 5 4.57 -18.94 10.19
CA THR A 5 5.39 -18.97 11.41
C THR A 5 5.14 -17.72 12.26
N PRO A 6 5.45 -17.75 13.57
CA PRO A 6 5.38 -16.54 14.41
C PRO A 6 6.15 -15.34 13.82
N TYR A 7 7.31 -15.60 13.21
CA TYR A 7 8.09 -14.59 12.51
C TYR A 7 7.37 -14.05 11.26
N GLY A 8 6.72 -14.92 10.48
CA GLY A 8 5.93 -14.53 9.32
C GLY A 8 4.68 -13.70 9.67
N TRP A 9 4.08 -13.95 10.83
CA TRP A 9 3.02 -13.11 11.40
C TRP A 9 3.56 -11.75 11.85
N GLY A 10 4.65 -11.74 12.61
CA GLY A 10 5.30 -10.52 13.08
C GLY A 10 5.76 -9.63 11.93
N ALA A 11 6.37 -10.20 10.89
CA ALA A 11 6.77 -9.47 9.69
C ALA A 11 5.59 -8.82 8.97
N ALA A 12 4.47 -9.54 8.78
CA ALA A 12 3.32 -8.94 8.10
C ALA A 12 2.67 -7.80 8.90
N ILE A 13 2.60 -7.91 10.22
CA ILE A 13 2.00 -6.87 11.06
C ILE A 13 2.93 -5.67 11.19
N LEU A 14 4.21 -5.90 11.52
CA LEU A 14 5.16 -4.83 11.79
C LEU A 14 5.76 -4.26 10.51
N TYR A 15 6.27 -5.10 9.62
CA TYR A 15 6.82 -4.61 8.36
C TYR A 15 5.71 -4.20 7.40
N GLY A 16 4.79 -5.11 7.08
CA GLY A 16 3.66 -4.83 6.18
C GLY A 16 2.75 -3.73 6.73
N GLY A 17 2.22 -3.93 7.94
CA GLY A 17 1.25 -3.00 8.52
C GLY A 17 1.83 -1.65 8.96
N ILE A 18 3.13 -1.53 9.29
CA ILE A 18 3.70 -0.28 9.81
C ILE A 18 4.75 0.29 8.85
N ILE A 19 5.80 -0.46 8.54
CA ILE A 19 6.93 0.05 7.76
C ILE A 19 6.50 0.42 6.34
N GLU A 20 5.72 -0.43 5.66
CA GLU A 20 5.23 -0.11 4.31
C GLU A 20 4.36 1.16 4.31
N GLU A 21 3.53 1.36 5.33
CA GLU A 21 2.73 2.58 5.45
C GLU A 21 3.58 3.83 5.68
N ILE A 22 4.63 3.74 6.50
CA ILE A 22 5.59 4.85 6.66
C ILE A 22 6.22 5.17 5.31
N MET A 23 6.77 4.18 4.61
CA MET A 23 7.46 4.39 3.34
C MET A 23 6.52 4.95 2.26
N LEU A 24 5.33 4.37 2.12
CA LEU A 24 4.43 4.72 1.01
C LEU A 24 3.56 5.94 1.33
N ARG A 25 3.02 6.06 2.54
CA ARG A 25 2.02 7.11 2.85
C ARG A 25 2.73 8.33 3.42
N LEU A 26 3.54 8.13 4.47
CA LEU A 26 4.23 9.26 5.08
C LEU A 26 5.28 9.86 4.12
N PHE A 27 6.10 9.03 3.46
CA PHE A 27 7.14 9.53 2.56
C PHE A 27 6.68 9.65 1.11
N ALA A 28 6.38 8.55 0.40
CA ALA A 28 6.16 8.60 -1.04
C ALA A 28 4.94 9.46 -1.43
N MET A 29 3.76 9.20 -0.85
CA MET A 29 2.53 9.95 -1.17
C MET A 29 2.66 11.44 -0.82
N SER A 30 3.26 11.77 0.33
CA SER A 30 3.52 13.16 0.73
C SER A 30 4.50 13.86 -0.21
N LEU A 31 5.58 13.17 -0.61
CA LEU A 31 6.56 13.72 -1.55
C LEU A 31 5.92 13.95 -2.93
N ILE A 32 5.12 13.01 -3.43
CA ILE A 32 4.38 13.17 -4.68
C ILE A 32 3.42 14.36 -4.57
N ALA A 33 2.67 14.48 -3.47
CA ALA A 33 1.78 15.62 -3.23
C ALA A 33 2.54 16.95 -3.21
N LEU A 34 3.70 16.99 -2.55
CA LEU A 34 4.56 18.17 -2.49
C LEU A 34 5.05 18.57 -3.90
N ILE A 35 5.55 17.61 -4.68
CA ILE A 35 6.03 17.85 -6.05
C ILE A 35 4.89 18.37 -6.93
N LEU A 36 3.77 17.65 -6.96
CA LEU A 36 2.62 18.05 -7.79
C LEU A 36 2.06 19.41 -7.38
N TRP A 37 2.01 19.71 -6.08
CA TRP A 37 1.58 21.03 -5.59
C TRP A 37 2.56 22.13 -6.03
N LYS A 38 3.87 21.92 -5.89
CA LYS A 38 4.89 22.92 -6.28
C LYS A 38 4.97 23.14 -7.79
N VAL A 39 4.68 22.12 -8.60
CA VAL A 39 4.70 22.23 -10.06
C VAL A 39 3.44 22.89 -10.60
N PHE A 40 2.26 22.47 -10.14
CA PHE A 40 0.99 22.87 -10.76
C PHE A 40 0.21 23.94 -9.99
N TYR A 41 0.42 24.06 -8.68
CA TYR A 41 -0.43 24.86 -7.77
C TYR A 41 0.37 25.69 -6.77
N ARG A 42 1.57 26.14 -7.15
CA ARG A 42 2.51 26.85 -6.25
C ARG A 42 1.94 28.11 -5.60
N LYS A 43 0.97 28.76 -6.26
CA LYS A 43 0.31 29.99 -5.77
C LYS A 43 -0.81 29.70 -4.77
N ASN A 44 -1.25 28.46 -4.64
CA ASN A 44 -2.28 28.08 -3.69
C ASN A 44 -1.66 27.95 -2.30
N GLU A 45 -2.33 28.54 -1.30
CA GLU A 45 -1.89 28.46 0.10
C GLU A 45 -1.96 27.03 0.66
N THR A 46 -2.91 26.23 0.17
CA THR A 46 -3.13 24.84 0.58
C THR A 46 -3.04 23.88 -0.60
N VAL A 47 -2.70 22.62 -0.32
CA VAL A 47 -2.63 21.55 -1.33
C VAL A 47 -4.05 21.20 -1.80
N PRO A 48 -4.38 21.32 -3.10
CA PRO A 48 -5.71 20.98 -3.59
C PRO A 48 -6.05 19.51 -3.37
N VAL A 49 -7.32 19.21 -3.11
CA VAL A 49 -7.82 17.82 -2.92
C VAL A 49 -7.51 16.95 -4.14
N GLY A 50 -7.58 17.51 -5.35
CA GLY A 50 -7.23 16.80 -6.58
C GLY A 50 -5.77 16.33 -6.60
N ILE A 51 -4.83 17.13 -6.08
CA ILE A 51 -3.43 16.71 -5.92
C ILE A 51 -3.31 15.57 -4.92
N LEU A 52 -3.98 15.66 -3.78
CA LEU A 52 -3.96 14.58 -2.78
C LEU A 52 -4.56 13.27 -3.32
N MET A 53 -5.61 13.36 -4.14
CA MET A 53 -6.19 12.20 -4.81
C MET A 53 -5.24 11.60 -5.84
N ALA A 54 -4.62 12.44 -6.69
CA ALA A 54 -3.64 12.00 -7.68
C ALA A 54 -2.43 11.34 -7.01
N SER A 55 -1.91 11.93 -5.93
CA SER A 55 -0.81 11.35 -5.15
C SER A 55 -1.16 10.00 -4.56
N ASN A 56 -2.39 9.82 -4.06
CA ASN A 56 -2.84 8.52 -3.57
C ASN A 56 -2.87 7.47 -4.69
N VAL A 57 -3.42 7.82 -5.87
CA VAL A 57 -3.45 6.92 -7.03
C VAL A 57 -2.04 6.52 -7.45
N ILE A 58 -1.12 7.48 -7.58
CA ILE A 58 0.26 7.20 -7.97
C ILE A 58 0.95 6.34 -6.90
N ALA A 59 0.80 6.67 -5.62
CA ALA A 59 1.39 5.88 -4.54
C ALA A 59 0.83 4.45 -4.47
N ALA A 60 -0.47 4.25 -4.74
CA ALA A 60 -1.09 2.93 -4.81
C ALA A 60 -0.56 2.10 -5.99
N LEU A 61 -0.33 2.73 -7.14
CA LEU A 61 0.29 2.07 -8.30
C LEU A 61 1.75 1.71 -8.02
N LEU A 62 2.52 2.60 -7.37
CA LEU A 62 3.89 2.31 -6.93
C LEU A 62 3.93 1.19 -5.90
N PHE A 63 2.99 1.14 -4.97
CA PHE A 63 2.86 0.07 -3.99
C PHE A 63 2.61 -1.27 -4.67
N ALA A 64 1.68 -1.33 -5.64
CA ALA A 64 1.45 -2.54 -6.44
C ALA A 64 2.69 -2.94 -7.26
N ALA A 65 3.36 -1.97 -7.90
CA ALA A 65 4.58 -2.23 -8.65
C ALA A 65 5.71 -2.76 -7.75
N GLY A 66 5.84 -2.25 -6.52
CA GLY A 66 6.80 -2.72 -5.52
C GLY A 66 6.60 -4.19 -5.12
N HIS A 67 5.40 -4.74 -5.34
CA HIS A 67 5.08 -6.15 -5.07
C HIS A 67 5.38 -7.08 -6.25
N LEU A 68 5.77 -6.55 -7.42
CA LEU A 68 6.07 -7.38 -8.60
C LEU A 68 7.22 -8.37 -8.38
N PRO A 69 8.35 -8.02 -7.73
CA PRO A 69 9.43 -8.98 -7.47
C PRO A 69 8.96 -10.17 -6.62
N ALA A 70 8.24 -9.91 -5.52
CA ALA A 70 7.69 -10.97 -4.68
C ALA A 70 6.64 -11.81 -5.41
N THR A 71 5.83 -11.17 -6.26
CA THR A 71 4.85 -11.86 -7.10
C THR A 71 5.53 -12.78 -8.12
N ALA A 72 6.61 -12.31 -8.76
CA ALA A 72 7.38 -13.13 -9.70
C ALA A 72 8.01 -14.34 -9.02
N VAL A 73 8.55 -14.18 -7.81
CA VAL A 73 9.08 -15.31 -7.01
C VAL A 73 7.98 -16.30 -6.66
N LEU A 74 6.78 -15.83 -6.31
CA LEU A 74 5.68 -16.69 -5.90
C LEU A 74 5.06 -17.48 -7.05
N PHE A 75 4.92 -16.87 -8.23
CA PHE A 75 4.24 -17.48 -9.38
C PHE A 75 5.18 -17.98 -10.48
N GLY A 76 6.49 -17.72 -10.38
CA GLY A 76 7.50 -18.09 -11.38
C GLY A 76 7.55 -17.17 -12.60
N GLU A 77 6.40 -16.63 -13.03
CA GLU A 77 6.28 -15.72 -14.17
C GLU A 77 5.23 -14.62 -13.94
N LEU A 78 5.41 -13.47 -14.58
CA LEU A 78 4.47 -12.34 -14.54
C LEU A 78 3.55 -12.35 -15.77
N THR A 79 2.65 -13.33 -15.84
CA THR A 79 1.61 -13.36 -16.89
C THR A 79 0.63 -12.20 -16.75
N PRO A 80 -0.12 -11.83 -17.81
CA PRO A 80 -1.10 -10.74 -17.74
C PRO A 80 -2.12 -10.91 -16.60
N ILE A 81 -2.55 -12.14 -16.32
CA ILE A 81 -3.48 -12.43 -15.22
C ILE A 81 -2.84 -12.25 -13.84
N VAL A 82 -1.59 -12.67 -13.67
CA VAL A 82 -0.83 -12.49 -12.42
C VAL A 82 -0.55 -11.00 -12.17
N LEU A 83 -0.19 -10.26 -13.23
CA LEU A 83 0.02 -8.82 -13.18
C LEU A 83 -1.28 -8.08 -12.82
N PHE A 84 -2.38 -8.41 -13.49
CA PHE A 84 -3.70 -7.86 -13.18
C PHE A 84 -4.09 -8.13 -11.72
N ARG A 85 -3.91 -9.37 -11.24
CA ARG A 85 -4.16 -9.73 -9.85
C ARG A 85 -3.30 -8.92 -8.87
N CYS A 86 -2.02 -8.75 -9.17
CA CYS A 86 -1.10 -7.97 -8.33
C CYS A 86 -1.57 -6.51 -8.19
N PHE A 87 -1.87 -5.86 -9.32
CA PHE A 87 -2.34 -4.48 -9.32
C PHE A 87 -3.74 -4.31 -8.75
N LEU A 88 -4.65 -5.26 -8.99
CA LEU A 88 -5.98 -5.23 -8.42
C LEU A 88 -5.93 -5.29 -6.89
N LEU A 89 -5.24 -6.29 -6.33
CA LEU A 89 -5.21 -6.50 -4.88
C LEU A 89 -4.39 -5.41 -4.18
N ASN A 90 -3.13 -5.23 -4.56
CA ASN A 90 -2.26 -4.25 -3.90
C ASN A 90 -2.70 -2.81 -4.19
N GLY A 91 -3.15 -2.53 -5.41
CA GLY A 91 -3.62 -1.19 -5.79
C GLY A 91 -4.94 -0.82 -5.11
N ALA A 92 -5.93 -1.72 -5.05
CA ALA A 92 -7.22 -1.40 -4.42
C ALA A 92 -7.06 -1.15 -2.91
N PHE A 93 -6.34 -2.02 -2.19
CA PHE A 93 -6.01 -1.77 -0.78
C PHE A 93 -5.09 -0.55 -0.64
N GLY A 94 -4.19 -0.37 -1.59
CA GLY A 94 -3.33 0.81 -1.70
C GLY A 94 -4.09 2.13 -1.64
N LEU A 95 -5.13 2.23 -2.48
CA LEU A 95 -6.05 3.38 -2.55
C LEU A 95 -6.84 3.58 -1.26
N LEU A 96 -7.33 2.48 -0.66
CA LEU A 96 -8.06 2.51 0.60
C LEU A 96 -7.19 3.06 1.73
N PHE A 97 -5.97 2.54 1.90
CA PHE A 97 -5.06 2.97 2.97
C PHE A 97 -4.63 4.43 2.81
N GLY A 98 -4.35 4.87 1.57
CA GLY A 98 -4.05 6.30 1.35
C GLY A 98 -5.25 7.23 1.53
N TRP A 99 -6.48 6.76 1.29
CA TRP A 99 -7.69 7.49 1.66
C TRP A 99 -7.85 7.62 3.18
N LEU A 100 -7.61 6.52 3.92
CA LEU A 100 -7.62 6.52 5.37
C LEU A 100 -6.54 7.44 5.94
N TYR A 101 -5.33 7.39 5.40
CA TYR A 101 -4.23 8.28 5.77
C TYR A 101 -4.64 9.75 5.62
N ARG A 102 -5.21 10.12 4.47
CA ARG A 102 -5.64 11.50 4.22
C ARG A 102 -6.76 11.96 5.16
N LYS A 103 -7.71 11.06 5.49
CA LYS A 103 -8.91 11.43 6.24
C LYS A 103 -8.74 11.33 7.77
N TYR A 104 -7.96 10.37 8.25
CA TYR A 104 -7.89 10.03 9.67
C TYR A 104 -6.45 9.96 10.22
N GLY A 105 -5.43 10.01 9.37
CA GLY A 105 -4.01 9.97 9.76
C GLY A 105 -3.37 8.59 9.58
N ILE A 106 -2.05 8.55 9.81
CA ILE A 106 -1.20 7.39 9.46
C ILE A 106 -1.55 6.14 10.27
N GLN A 107 -1.99 6.30 11.53
CA GLN A 107 -2.36 5.20 12.42
C GLN A 107 -3.51 4.36 11.85
N TYR A 108 -4.46 4.98 11.15
CA TYR A 108 -5.59 4.29 10.55
C TYR A 108 -5.19 3.49 9.30
N ALA A 109 -4.26 4.02 8.51
CA ALA A 109 -3.68 3.26 7.41
C ALA A 109 -2.91 2.04 7.95
N MET A 110 -2.10 2.25 9.00
CA MET A 110 -1.34 1.17 9.63
C MET A 110 -2.23 0.08 10.22
N ALA A 111 -3.22 0.46 11.02
CA ALA A 111 -4.14 -0.48 11.64
C ALA A 111 -4.93 -1.27 10.58
N SER A 112 -5.39 -0.61 9.51
CA SER A 112 -6.16 -1.26 8.46
C SER A 112 -5.31 -2.22 7.64
N HIS A 113 -4.06 -1.87 7.35
CA HIS A 113 -3.16 -2.75 6.61
C HIS A 113 -2.72 -3.95 7.45
N ALA A 114 -2.36 -3.71 8.72
CA ALA A 114 -2.10 -4.79 9.67
C ALA A 114 -3.31 -5.74 9.80
N LEU A 115 -4.52 -5.19 9.88
CA LEU A 115 -5.75 -5.98 9.96
C LEU A 115 -5.98 -6.82 8.70
N LEU A 116 -5.71 -6.28 7.51
CA LEU A 116 -5.78 -7.05 6.27
C LEU A 116 -4.82 -8.25 6.29
N HIS A 117 -3.59 -8.06 6.77
CA HIS A 117 -2.66 -9.17 6.94
C HIS A 117 -3.15 -10.19 7.96
N ILE A 118 -3.73 -9.75 9.07
CA ILE A 118 -4.29 -10.66 10.08
C ILE A 118 -5.41 -11.49 9.46
N ILE A 119 -6.41 -10.85 8.83
CA ILE A 119 -7.54 -11.54 8.21
C ILE A 119 -7.07 -12.51 7.13
N SER A 120 -6.22 -12.06 6.20
CA SER A 120 -5.76 -12.91 5.10
C SER A 120 -4.94 -14.11 5.58
N LYS A 121 -4.07 -13.93 6.59
CA LYS A 121 -3.32 -15.04 7.18
C LYS A 121 -4.20 -15.98 7.99
N THR A 122 -5.19 -15.48 8.74
CA THR A 122 -6.15 -16.34 9.45
C THR A 122 -6.92 -17.22 8.47
N ILE A 123 -7.41 -16.64 7.36
CA ILE A 123 -8.05 -17.41 6.29
C ILE A 123 -7.09 -18.49 5.79
N TRP A 124 -5.86 -18.13 5.45
CA TRP A 124 -4.88 -19.10 4.97
C TRP A 124 -4.64 -20.23 5.99
N THR A 125 -4.40 -19.91 7.26
CA THR A 125 -4.18 -20.90 8.33
C THR A 125 -5.37 -21.86 8.53
N VAL A 126 -6.60 -21.41 8.32
CA VAL A 126 -7.79 -22.24 8.51
C VAL A 126 -8.03 -23.19 7.33
N PHE A 127 -7.68 -22.77 6.12
CA PHE A 127 -8.01 -23.49 4.89
C PHE A 127 -6.80 -24.22 4.24
N THR A 128 -5.61 -24.18 4.85
CA THR A 128 -4.43 -24.97 4.43
C THR A 128 -3.85 -25.77 5.57
#